data_AF-A0A916J775-F1
#
_entry.id   AF-A0A916J775-F1
#
_cell.length_a   1.000
_cell.length_b   1.000
_cell.length_c   1.000
_cell.angle_alpha   90.00
_cell.angle_beta   90.00
_cell.angle_gamma   90.00
#
_symmetry.space_group_name_H-M   'P 1'
#
loop_
_entity.id
_entity.type
_entity.pdbx_description
1 polymer ?
#
loop_
_entity_poly.entity_id
_entity_poly.type
_entity_poly.pdbx_seq_one_letter_code
_entity_poly.pdbx_strand_id
1 'polypeptide(L)' 'MTSSIYRLVRKIREINHRYSKPHIEMSRGVRISLMALRIYLLLLVSLIVYKFVLILS' A
#
# COMPACT_ATOMS: atom_id res chain seq x y z
N MET A 1 -25.00 1.20 8.86
CA MET A 1 -23.76 1.61 8.14
C MET A 1 -22.55 0.73 8.48
N THR A 2 -22.27 0.44 9.75
CA THR A 2 -21.15 -0.41 10.21
C THR A 2 -21.10 -1.79 9.56
N SER A 3 -22.24 -2.47 9.39
CA SER A 3 -22.31 -3.80 8.76
C SER A 3 -21.82 -3.84 7.31
N SER A 4 -21.89 -2.72 6.57
CA SER A 4 -21.34 -2.63 5.21
C SER A 4 -19.82 -2.60 5.21
N ILE A 5 -19.22 -1.82 6.13
CA ILE A 5 -17.77 -1.71 6.29
C ILE A 5 -17.18 -3.06 6.70
N TYR A 6 -17.78 -3.78 7.64
CA TYR A 6 -17.31 -5.11 8.03
C TYR A 6 -17.34 -6.12 6.86
N ARG A 7 -18.37 -6.05 5.99
CA ARG A 7 -18.44 -6.90 4.79
C ARG A 7 -17.35 -6.54 3.77
N LEU A 8 -17.10 -5.24 3.57
CA LEU A 8 -16.03 -4.76 2.69
C LEU A 8 -14.64 -5.16 3.20
N VAL A 9 -14.35 -4.94 4.47
CA VAL A 9 -13.07 -5.33 5.09
C VAL A 9 -12.85 -6.84 4.99
N ARG A 10 -13.90 -7.64 5.20
CA ARG A 10 -13.82 -9.10 5.07
C ARG A 10 -13.51 -9.52 3.63
N LYS A 11 -14.18 -8.93 2.64
CA LYS A 11 -13.89 -9.15 1.21
C LYS A 11 -12.46 -8.73 0.84
N ILE A 12 -12.02 -7.55 1.30
CA ILE A 12 -10.65 -7.07 1.04
C ILE A 12 -9.65 -8.06 1.62
N ARG A 13 -9.85 -8.52 2.86
CA ARG A 13 -8.98 -9.52 3.48
C ARG A 13 -8.96 -10.83 2.70
N GLU A 14 -10.11 -11.30 2.22
CA GLU A 14 -10.23 -12.53 1.43
C GLU A 14 -9.49 -12.42 0.10
N ILE A 15 -9.66 -11.30 -0.63
CA ILE A 15 -8.92 -11.01 -1.86
C ILE A 15 -7.43 -10.98 -1.56
N ASN A 16 -7.01 -10.24 -0.53
CA ASN A 16 -5.61 -10.09 -0.20
C ASN A 16 -4.97 -11.43 0.21
N HIS A 17 -5.72 -12.29 0.90
CA HIS A 17 -5.29 -13.64 1.23
C HIS A 17 -5.12 -14.50 -0.04
N ARG A 18 -6.09 -14.46 -0.96
CA ARG A 18 -6.04 -15.21 -2.23
C ARG A 18 -4.84 -14.83 -3.09
N TYR A 19 -4.50 -13.54 -3.15
CA TYR A 19 -3.38 -13.03 -3.95
C TYR A 19 -2.08 -12.83 -3.14
N SER A 20 -2.04 -13.30 -1.90
CA SER A 20 -0.87 -13.16 -1.02
C SER A 20 0.36 -13.92 -1.54
N LYS A 21 0.11 -15.02 -2.26
CA LYS A 21 1.15 -15.79 -2.94
C LYS A 21 1.23 -15.32 -4.39
N PRO A 22 2.37 -14.77 -4.84
CA PRO A 22 2.53 -14.39 -6.24
C PRO A 22 2.50 -15.66 -7.10
N HIS A 23 1.49 -15.78 -7.97
CA HIS A 23 1.39 -16.89 -8.93
C HIS A 23 2.41 -16.76 -10.07
N ILE A 24 3.01 -15.57 -10.24
CA ILE A 24 4.04 -15.28 -11.25
C ILE A 24 5.37 -15.13 -10.53
N GLU A 25 6.39 -15.88 -10.96
CA GLU A 25 7.73 -15.75 -10.43
C GLU A 25 8.23 -14.31 -10.60
N MET A 26 8.52 -13.64 -9.48
CA MET A 26 9.08 -12.30 -9.54
C MET A 26 10.56 -12.38 -9.90
N SER A 27 10.92 -11.81 -11.05
CA SER A 27 12.33 -11.61 -11.38
C SER A 27 12.98 -10.70 -10.32
N ARG A 28 14.30 -10.87 -10.12
CA ARG A 28 15.07 -10.04 -9.17
C ARG A 28 14.89 -8.54 -9.43
N GLY A 29 14.82 -8.14 -10.71
CA GLY A 29 14.57 -6.76 -11.10
C GLY A 29 13.20 -6.25 -10.63
N VAL A 30 12.13 -7.01 -10.87
CA VAL A 30 10.77 -6.63 -10.43
C VAL A 30 10.71 -6.49 -8.91
N ARG A 31 11.36 -7.38 -8.15
CA ARG A 31 11.42 -7.29 -6.70
C ARG A 31 12.13 -6.02 -6.21
N ILE A 32 13.23 -5.65 -6.84
CA ILE A 32 13.97 -4.41 -6.51
C ILE A 32 13.13 -3.19 -6.88
N SER A 33 12.53 -3.15 -8.07
CA SER A 33 11.67 -2.04 -8.50
C SER A 33 10.46 -1.86 -7.57
N LEU A 34 9.85 -2.96 -7.11
CA LEU A 34 8.76 -2.89 -6.11
C LEU A 34 9.25 -2.37 -4.77
N MET A 35 10.47 -2.70 -4.33
CA MET A 35 11.05 -2.13 -3.12
C MET A 35 11.34 -0.64 -3.26
N ALA A 36 11.93 -0.22 -4.38
CA ALA A 36 12.17 1.19 -4.67
C ALA A 36 10.85 1.98 -4.73
N LEU A 37 9.81 1.41 -5.35
CA LEU A 37 8.48 2.01 -5.39
C LEU A 37 7.89 2.21 -3.99
N ARG A 38 8.03 1.23 -3.09
CA ARG A 38 7.57 1.38 -1.69
C ARG A 38 8.29 2.51 -0.98
N ILE A 39 9.61 2.60 -1.11
CA ILE A 39 10.41 3.68 -0.51
C ILE A 39 9.98 5.03 -1.07
N TYR A 40 9.82 5.14 -2.39
CA TYR A 40 9.36 6.35 -3.05
C TYR A 40 8.00 6.81 -2.52
N LEU A 41 7.03 5.90 -2.40
CA LEU A 41 5.70 6.23 -1.87
C LEU A 41 5.77 6.71 -0.42
N LEU A 42 6.58 6.07 0.43
CA LEU A 42 6.76 6.52 1.82
C LEU A 42 7.40 7.91 1.90
N LEU A 43 8.43 8.18 1.08
CA LEU A 43 9.05 9.50 1.00
C LEU A 43 8.03 10.55 0.54
N LEU A 44 7.25 10.25 -0.50
CA LEU A 44 6.26 11.16 -1.05
C LEU A 44 5.20 11.51 0.00
N VAL A 45 4.65 10.53 0.70
CA VAL A 45 3.68 10.78 1.78
C VAL A 45 4.31 11.60 2.91
N SER A 46 5.55 11.27 3.30
CA SER A 46 6.27 12.01 4.35
C SER A 46 6.50 13.46 3.96
N LEU A 47 6.86 13.74 2.70
CA LEU A 47 7.03 15.09 2.18
C LEU A 47 5.71 15.87 2.17
N ILE A 48 4.61 15.22 1.78
CA ILE A 48 3.28 15.85 1.82
C ILE A 48 2.92 16.23 3.25
N VAL A 49 3.08 15.31 4.20
CA VAL A 49 2.79 15.56 5.62
C VAL A 49 3.70 16.66 6.18
N TYR A 50 5.01 16.60 5.90
CA TYR A 50 5.97 17.61 6.32
C TYR A 50 5.59 19.00 5.80
N LYS A 51 5.30 19.11 4.50
CA LYS A 51 4.90 20.38 3.88
C LYS A 51 3.57 20.88 4.42
N PHE A 52 2.63 19.99 4.69
CA PHE A 52 1.33 20.34 5.27
C PHE A 52 1.49 20.91 6.69
N VAL A 53 2.32 20.28 7.53
CA VAL A 53 2.66 20.80 8.86
C VAL A 53 3.32 22.16 8.75
N LEU A 54 4.31 22.32 7.87
CA LEU A 54 5.03 23.57 7.66
C LEU A 54 4.11 24.73 7.20
N ILE A 55 3.08 24.44 6.40
CA ILE A 55 2.13 25.46 5.94
C ILE A 55 1.16 25.87 7.06
N LEU A 56 0.83 24.97 7.98
CA LEU A 56 -0.13 25.20 9.06
C LEU A 56 0.51 25.66 10.39
N SER A 57 1.83 25.56 10.50
CA SER A 57 2.64 26.11 11.60
C SER A 57 3.02 27.55 11.34
#